data_AF-A0A6J1IA01-F1
#
_entry.id   AF-A0A6J1IA01-F1
#
_cell.length_a   1.000
_cell.length_b   1.000
_cell.length_c   1.000
_cell.angle_alpha   90.00
_cell.angle_beta   90.00
_cell.angle_gamma   90.00
#
_symmetry.space_group_name_H-M   'P 1'
#
loop_
_entity.id
_entity.type
_entity.pdbx_description
1 polymer ?
#
loop_
_entity_poly.entity_id
_entity_poly.type
_entity_poly.pdbx_seq_one_letter_code
_entity_poly.pdbx_strand_id
1 'polypeptide(L)'
;MHRKLIRTLFPWLILLPLLILLLYSLTASLRAPISPFPQTKKISASPTCDLFKGQWNRDPNRRPIYDETCSFHRNAWNCLRNQRDNMGSINSWKWVPQTCDLPQIDPFRFLDLMRNRNIGFVGDSLNENFLTSFLCSLRVADLGAKKWKRKGAWKGAYFPNFNVTVAYHRAVLLAKYKWQPKHSASGDQSQSEGVYRVDVDIPADDWANITNFYDVLVFNTGHWWGYDKFPKETPLVFYRAGRPLLPALEMLDGLKLVLKHMVSHIQKEIHSKTIKFWRLQSPRHFYGGEWNQNGSCLFNEPLQESQTFGLIQAKMG
;
A
#
# COMPACT_ATOMS: atom_id res chain seq x y z
N MET A 1 -60.14 21.68 47.44
CA MET A 1 -59.80 20.57 46.51
C MET A 1 -58.95 20.98 45.30
N HIS A 2 -58.96 22.24 44.83
CA HIS A 2 -58.28 22.65 43.59
C HIS A 2 -56.74 22.57 43.58
N ARG A 3 -56.04 22.81 44.70
CA ARG A 3 -54.56 22.83 44.76
C ARG A 3 -53.89 21.45 44.64
N LYS A 4 -54.59 20.35 44.99
CA LYS A 4 -54.03 18.98 44.86
C LYS A 4 -54.08 18.47 43.42
N LEU A 5 -55.09 18.87 42.64
CA LEU A 5 -55.27 18.45 41.25
C LEU A 5 -54.20 19.05 40.32
N ILE A 6 -53.80 20.29 40.56
CA ILE A 6 -52.76 20.97 39.77
C ILE A 6 -51.38 20.33 39.98
N ARG A 7 -51.10 19.83 41.19
CA ARG A 7 -49.82 19.21 41.55
C ARG A 7 -49.62 17.83 40.91
N THR A 8 -50.72 17.10 40.64
CA THR A 8 -50.69 15.79 39.97
C THR A 8 -50.67 15.90 38.45
N LEU A 9 -51.15 17.01 37.88
CA LEU A 9 -51.20 17.23 36.42
C LEU A 9 -49.91 17.84 35.85
N PHE A 10 -49.12 18.55 36.67
CA PHE A 10 -47.88 19.20 36.23
C PHE A 10 -46.80 18.26 35.66
N PRO A 11 -46.55 17.05 36.23
CA PRO A 11 -45.60 16.10 35.66
C PRO A 11 -46.03 15.62 34.27
N TRP A 12 -47.35 15.42 34.07
CA TRP A 12 -47.90 14.94 32.81
C TRP A 12 -47.84 16.00 31.71
N LEU A 13 -47.97 17.29 32.07
CA LEU A 13 -47.78 18.41 31.12
C LEU A 13 -46.36 18.50 30.56
N ILE A 14 -45.35 17.94 31.25
CA ILE A 14 -43.95 17.93 30.80
C ILE A 14 -43.58 16.60 30.14
N LEU A 15 -44.05 15.48 30.68
CA LEU A 15 -43.71 14.14 30.19
C LEU A 15 -44.37 13.82 28.83
N LEU A 16 -45.60 14.28 28.59
CA LEU A 16 -46.30 14.04 27.33
C LEU A 16 -45.59 14.68 26.11
N PRO A 17 -45.20 15.98 26.13
CA PRO A 17 -44.49 16.57 25.00
C PRO A 17 -43.09 15.98 24.81
N LEU A 18 -42.39 15.59 25.88
CA LEU A 18 -41.10 14.89 25.79
C LEU A 18 -41.23 13.53 25.10
N LEU A 19 -42.27 12.76 25.44
CA LEU A 19 -42.56 11.48 24.78
C LEU A 19 -42.90 11.66 23.30
N ILE A 20 -43.69 12.69 22.97
CA ILE A 20 -44.04 13.03 21.57
C ILE A 20 -42.77 13.42 20.79
N LEU A 21 -41.85 14.21 21.37
CA LEU A 21 -40.57 14.57 20.74
C LEU A 21 -39.66 13.36 20.53
N LEU A 22 -39.67 12.40 21.47
CA LEU A 22 -38.91 11.16 21.34
C LEU A 22 -39.49 10.27 20.22
N LEU A 23 -40.81 10.16 20.14
CA LEU A 23 -41.49 9.42 19.06
C LEU A 23 -41.29 10.09 17.70
N TYR A 24 -41.25 11.43 17.64
CA TYR A 24 -40.98 12.17 16.41
C TYR A 24 -39.54 12.01 15.94
N SER A 25 -38.56 11.98 16.85
CA SER A 25 -37.15 11.75 16.51
C SER A 25 -36.88 10.31 16.07
N LEU A 26 -37.52 9.30 16.69
CA LEU A 26 -37.45 7.91 16.21
C LEU A 26 -38.08 7.74 14.82
N THR A 27 -39.23 8.37 14.56
CA THR A 27 -39.89 8.28 13.24
C THR A 27 -39.17 9.07 12.16
N ALA A 28 -38.50 10.19 12.51
CA ALA A 28 -37.62 10.92 11.59
C ALA A 28 -36.37 10.10 11.21
N SER A 29 -35.81 9.32 12.15
CA SER A 29 -34.69 8.41 11.86
C SER A 29 -35.08 7.25 10.93
N LEU A 30 -36.35 6.81 10.98
CA LEU A 30 -36.89 5.76 10.10
C LEU A 30 -37.30 6.28 8.71
N ARG A 31 -37.47 7.60 8.55
CA ARG A 31 -37.88 8.27 7.31
C ARG A 31 -36.74 8.97 6.56
N ALA A 32 -35.49 8.78 6.97
CA ALA A 32 -34.36 9.30 6.20
C ALA A 32 -34.50 8.79 4.75
N PRO A 33 -34.67 9.69 3.76
CA PRO A 33 -34.84 9.28 2.38
C PRO A 33 -33.55 8.56 1.97
N ILE A 34 -33.71 7.31 1.53
CA ILE A 34 -32.67 6.57 0.84
C ILE A 34 -32.30 7.42 -0.37
N SER A 35 -31.15 8.11 -0.29
CA SER A 35 -30.61 8.81 -1.44
C SER A 35 -30.48 7.79 -2.57
N PRO A 36 -31.00 8.06 -3.78
CA PRO A 36 -30.77 7.19 -4.91
C PRO A 36 -29.26 7.02 -5.06
N PHE A 37 -28.77 5.78 -4.95
CA PHE A 37 -27.40 5.45 -5.30
C PHE A 37 -27.14 6.04 -6.69
N PRO A 38 -26.08 6.85 -6.88
CA PRO A 38 -25.74 7.34 -8.20
C PRO A 38 -25.60 6.14 -9.13
N GLN A 39 -26.40 6.12 -10.18
CA GLN A 39 -26.46 5.05 -11.16
C GLN A 39 -25.03 4.68 -11.57
N THR A 40 -24.69 3.42 -11.36
CA THR A 40 -23.42 2.86 -11.82
C THR A 40 -23.32 3.07 -13.32
N LYS A 41 -22.54 4.07 -13.75
CA LYS A 41 -21.84 3.95 -15.04
C LYS A 41 -21.01 2.68 -14.92
N LYS A 42 -21.49 1.60 -15.52
CA LYS A 42 -20.68 0.41 -15.77
C LYS A 42 -19.47 0.95 -16.53
N ILE A 43 -18.31 0.90 -15.89
CA ILE A 43 -17.04 1.06 -16.61
C ILE A 43 -17.06 -0.11 -17.57
N SER A 44 -17.43 0.16 -18.82
CA SER A 44 -17.27 -0.79 -19.91
C SER A 44 -15.77 -0.96 -20.03
N ALA A 45 -15.23 -1.95 -19.33
CA ALA A 45 -13.87 -2.42 -19.57
C ALA A 45 -13.89 -3.00 -20.97
N SER A 46 -13.66 -2.14 -21.96
CA SER A 46 -13.38 -2.58 -23.31
C SER A 46 -12.20 -3.53 -23.22
N PRO A 47 -12.22 -4.71 -23.86
CA PRO A 47 -11.08 -5.63 -23.91
C PRO A 47 -9.80 -5.00 -24.50
N THR A 48 -9.86 -3.74 -24.94
CA THR A 48 -8.76 -2.94 -25.50
C THR A 48 -8.19 -1.86 -24.56
N CYS A 49 -8.65 -1.78 -23.30
CA CYS A 49 -8.17 -0.78 -22.32
C CYS A 49 -6.91 -1.27 -21.59
N ASP A 50 -5.74 -0.95 -22.15
CA ASP A 50 -4.45 -1.15 -21.49
C ASP A 50 -4.17 0.02 -20.53
N LEU A 51 -4.37 -0.20 -19.24
CA LEU A 51 -4.17 0.82 -18.20
C LEU A 51 -2.71 1.26 -18.04
N PHE A 52 -1.75 0.52 -18.59
CA PHE A 52 -0.32 0.81 -18.50
C PHE A 52 0.19 1.64 -19.68
N LYS A 53 -0.63 1.83 -20.73
CA LYS A 53 -0.32 2.70 -21.87
C LYS A 53 -1.13 3.98 -21.81
N GLY A 54 -0.43 5.10 -21.74
CA GLY A 54 -1.05 6.39 -21.45
C GLY A 54 -0.01 7.48 -21.32
N GLN A 55 -0.44 8.61 -20.80
CA GLN A 55 0.41 9.77 -20.57
C GLN A 55 0.01 10.50 -19.29
N TRP A 56 0.96 11.21 -18.70
CA TRP A 56 0.68 12.13 -17.62
C TRP A 56 0.14 13.43 -18.18
N ASN A 57 -1.07 13.80 -17.76
CA ASN A 57 -1.69 15.08 -18.09
C ASN A 57 -1.86 15.93 -16.83
N ARG A 58 -1.65 17.24 -16.95
CA ARG A 58 -1.98 18.18 -15.87
C ARG A 58 -3.49 18.38 -15.80
N ASP A 59 -4.03 18.35 -14.59
CA ASP A 59 -5.39 18.72 -14.29
C ASP A 59 -5.37 19.78 -13.17
N PRO A 60 -5.47 21.08 -13.50
CA PRO A 60 -5.33 22.15 -12.51
C PRO A 60 -6.44 22.14 -11.44
N ASN A 61 -7.55 21.45 -11.71
CA ASN A 61 -8.66 21.30 -10.78
C ASN A 61 -8.51 20.06 -9.89
N ARG A 62 -7.58 19.15 -10.21
CA ARG A 62 -7.31 17.97 -9.40
C ARG A 62 -6.75 18.35 -8.03
N ARG A 63 -7.23 17.68 -7.00
CA ARG A 63 -6.75 17.80 -5.62
C ARG A 63 -6.35 16.42 -5.09
N PRO A 64 -5.39 16.35 -4.15
CA PRO A 64 -5.12 15.13 -3.39
C PRO A 64 -6.40 14.60 -2.72
N ILE A 65 -6.49 13.28 -2.59
CA ILE A 65 -7.62 12.64 -1.91
C ILE A 65 -7.58 12.92 -0.40
N TYR A 66 -6.38 13.05 0.15
CA TYR A 66 -6.12 13.29 1.56
C TYR A 66 -5.11 14.42 1.72
N ASP A 67 -5.13 15.06 2.88
CA ASP A 67 -4.26 16.17 3.24
C ASP A 67 -3.07 15.73 4.12
N GLU A 68 -2.28 16.70 4.59
CA GLU A 68 -1.13 16.48 5.46
C GLU A 68 -1.45 15.89 6.83
N THR A 69 -2.73 15.82 7.24
CA THR A 69 -3.14 15.40 8.58
C THR A 69 -3.26 13.88 8.74
N CYS A 70 -3.11 13.12 7.65
CA CYS A 70 -3.26 11.67 7.68
C CYS A 70 -2.28 10.99 8.68
N SER A 71 -2.85 10.35 9.70
CA SER A 71 -2.12 9.68 10.79
C SER A 71 -1.34 8.42 10.39
N PHE A 72 -1.53 7.92 9.16
CA PHE A 72 -0.78 6.78 8.64
C PHE A 72 0.53 7.19 7.94
N HIS A 73 0.70 8.48 7.66
CA HIS A 73 1.92 9.03 7.07
C HIS A 73 3.00 9.21 8.14
N ARG A 74 4.25 8.89 7.80
CA ARG A 74 5.40 9.29 8.65
C ARG A 74 5.70 10.76 8.41
N ASN A 75 5.89 11.55 9.47
CA ASN A 75 6.14 12.99 9.36
C ASN A 75 7.34 13.29 8.45
N ALA A 76 8.44 12.55 8.59
CA ALA A 76 9.65 12.74 7.78
C ALA A 76 9.43 12.59 6.26
N TRP A 77 8.36 11.90 5.82
CA TRP A 77 8.07 11.66 4.40
C TRP A 77 6.86 12.48 3.90
N ASN A 78 6.18 13.21 4.77
CA ASN A 78 4.97 13.95 4.43
C ASN A 78 5.35 15.28 3.77
N CYS A 79 5.46 15.29 2.44
CA CYS A 79 5.91 16.46 1.69
C CYS A 79 4.99 17.68 1.85
N LEU A 80 3.67 17.48 1.98
CA LEU A 80 2.72 18.56 2.24
C LEU A 80 2.97 19.18 3.61
N ARG A 81 3.09 18.36 4.66
CA ARG A 81 3.41 18.82 6.02
C ARG A 81 4.76 19.52 6.09
N ASN A 82 5.75 18.99 5.38
CA ASN A 82 7.12 19.51 5.37
C ASN A 82 7.29 20.67 4.38
N GLN A 83 6.19 21.22 3.84
CA GLN A 83 6.18 22.42 3.01
C GLN A 83 7.11 22.32 1.79
N ARG A 84 7.14 21.15 1.14
CA ARG A 84 7.84 21.01 -0.14
C ARG A 84 7.22 21.98 -1.15
N ASP A 85 8.07 22.72 -1.86
CA ASP A 85 7.62 23.62 -2.92
C ASP A 85 6.91 22.87 -4.06
N ASN A 86 6.05 23.60 -4.77
CA ASN A 86 5.38 23.12 -6.00
C ASN A 86 4.47 21.89 -5.82
N MET A 87 4.07 21.53 -4.59
CA MET A 87 3.19 20.39 -4.34
C MET A 87 1.83 20.50 -5.04
N GLY A 88 1.31 21.72 -5.25
CA GLY A 88 0.09 21.93 -6.04
C GLY A 88 0.25 21.45 -7.49
N SER A 89 1.38 21.76 -8.12
CA SER A 89 1.71 21.29 -9.47
C SER A 89 1.93 19.78 -9.50
N ILE A 90 2.74 19.25 -8.57
CA ILE A 90 3.03 17.80 -8.48
C ILE A 90 1.73 16.98 -8.30
N ASN A 91 0.83 17.44 -7.44
CA ASN A 91 -0.44 16.74 -7.17
C ASN A 91 -1.49 16.92 -8.28
N SER A 92 -1.31 17.88 -9.19
CA SER A 92 -2.21 18.12 -10.33
C SER A 92 -2.08 17.08 -11.45
N TRP A 93 -0.97 16.33 -11.49
CA TRP A 93 -0.74 15.32 -12.51
C TRP A 93 -1.65 14.10 -12.33
N LYS A 94 -2.24 13.66 -13.44
CA LYS A 94 -3.02 12.42 -13.52
C LYS A 94 -2.56 11.57 -14.70
N TRP A 95 -2.55 10.26 -14.48
CA TRP A 95 -2.33 9.29 -15.53
C TRP A 95 -3.62 9.10 -16.35
N VAL A 96 -3.52 9.25 -17.66
CA VAL A 96 -4.65 9.08 -18.60
C VAL A 96 -4.31 7.94 -19.56
N PRO A 97 -4.97 6.77 -19.47
CA PRO A 97 -4.81 5.70 -20.43
C PRO A 97 -5.22 6.13 -21.84
N GLN A 98 -4.64 5.53 -22.87
CA GLN A 98 -4.87 5.93 -24.27
C GLN A 98 -6.29 5.64 -24.76
N THR A 99 -6.88 4.52 -24.33
CA THR A 99 -8.11 3.97 -24.92
C THR A 99 -9.30 3.95 -23.96
N CYS A 100 -9.16 4.55 -22.77
CA CYS A 100 -10.18 4.50 -21.73
C CYS A 100 -9.97 5.55 -20.63
N ASP A 101 -11.05 5.83 -19.90
CA ASP A 101 -11.02 6.69 -18.73
C ASP A 101 -10.63 5.90 -17.47
N LEU A 102 -9.70 6.46 -16.70
CA LEU A 102 -9.37 5.98 -15.36
C LEU A 102 -9.88 6.97 -14.31
N PRO A 103 -11.04 6.72 -13.68
CA PRO A 103 -11.57 7.62 -12.66
C PRO A 103 -10.68 7.63 -11.42
N GLN A 104 -10.68 8.76 -10.70
CA GLN A 104 -10.09 8.83 -9.36
C GLN A 104 -10.81 7.82 -8.45
N ILE A 105 -10.06 7.17 -7.55
CA ILE A 105 -10.66 6.26 -6.57
C ILE A 105 -11.66 7.03 -5.70
N ASP A 106 -12.86 6.46 -5.58
CA ASP A 106 -13.85 6.83 -4.58
C ASP A 106 -13.62 5.95 -3.33
N PRO A 107 -13.13 6.52 -2.21
CA PRO A 107 -12.82 5.74 -1.02
C PRO A 107 -14.04 5.05 -0.40
N PHE A 108 -15.22 5.67 -0.45
CA PHE A 108 -16.44 5.11 0.12
C PHE A 108 -16.89 3.91 -0.70
N ARG A 109 -16.95 4.08 -2.03
CA ARG A 109 -17.30 2.99 -2.93
C ARG A 109 -16.31 1.85 -2.85
N PHE A 110 -15.01 2.14 -2.77
CA PHE A 110 -13.98 1.10 -2.63
C PHE A 110 -14.16 0.31 -1.34
N LEU A 111 -14.30 0.97 -0.19
CA LEU A 111 -14.46 0.28 1.09
C LEU A 111 -15.78 -0.50 1.16
N ASP A 112 -16.86 -0.01 0.54
CA ASP A 112 -18.12 -0.74 0.49
C ASP A 112 -18.03 -2.01 -0.36
N LEU A 113 -17.37 -1.94 -1.52
CA LEU A 113 -17.05 -3.12 -2.34
C LEU A 113 -16.17 -4.14 -1.59
N MET A 114 -15.29 -3.65 -0.71
CA MET A 114 -14.37 -4.47 0.08
C MET A 114 -14.93 -4.86 1.45
N ARG A 115 -16.19 -4.56 1.76
CA ARG A 115 -16.79 -4.81 3.07
C ARG A 115 -16.59 -6.26 3.52
N ASN A 116 -16.18 -6.43 4.78
CA ASN A 116 -15.84 -7.72 5.40
C ASN A 116 -14.64 -8.46 4.76
N ARG A 117 -13.79 -7.78 4.00
CA ARG A 117 -12.60 -8.38 3.37
C ARG A 117 -11.30 -7.84 3.95
N ASN A 118 -10.22 -8.59 3.74
CA ASN A 118 -8.88 -8.20 4.14
C ASN A 118 -7.94 -8.09 2.93
N ILE A 119 -7.13 -7.03 2.91
CA ILE A 119 -6.15 -6.72 1.86
C ILE A 119 -4.74 -6.79 2.46
N GLY A 120 -3.86 -7.58 1.85
CA GLY A 120 -2.47 -7.71 2.27
C GLY A 120 -1.51 -7.18 1.23
N PHE A 121 -0.54 -6.39 1.66
CA PHE A 121 0.62 -5.97 0.88
C PHE A 121 1.82 -6.79 1.35
N VAL A 122 2.58 -7.36 0.43
CA VAL A 122 3.78 -8.14 0.73
C VAL A 122 4.91 -7.63 -0.14
N GLY A 123 6.06 -7.32 0.44
CA GLY A 123 7.22 -6.91 -0.34
C GLY A 123 8.10 -5.87 0.31
N ASP A 124 8.68 -5.01 -0.51
CA ASP A 124 9.69 -4.03 -0.11
C ASP A 124 9.11 -2.67 0.34
N SER A 125 10.00 -1.71 0.61
CA SER A 125 9.66 -0.38 1.09
C SER A 125 8.77 0.43 0.14
N LEU A 126 8.76 0.12 -1.16
CA LEU A 126 7.87 0.80 -2.09
C LEU A 126 6.42 0.35 -1.93
N ASN A 127 6.16 -0.90 -1.53
CA ASN A 127 4.82 -1.31 -1.12
C ASN A 127 4.41 -0.66 0.21
N GLU A 128 5.34 -0.40 1.14
CA GLU A 128 5.02 0.40 2.34
C GLU A 128 4.60 1.84 1.97
N ASN A 129 5.25 2.42 0.96
CA ASN A 129 4.89 3.75 0.44
C ASN A 129 3.49 3.72 -0.19
N PHE A 130 3.21 2.72 -1.04
CA PHE A 130 1.88 2.56 -1.64
C PHE A 130 0.81 2.33 -0.57
N LEU A 131 1.04 1.42 0.39
CA LEU A 131 0.16 1.18 1.54
C LEU A 131 -0.15 2.50 2.25
N THR A 132 0.85 3.33 2.52
CA THR A 132 0.65 4.59 3.23
C THR A 132 -0.33 5.51 2.49
N SER A 133 -0.11 5.72 1.19
CA SER A 133 -1.02 6.51 0.35
C SER A 133 -2.42 5.91 0.28
N PHE A 134 -2.50 4.58 0.16
CA PHE A 134 -3.75 3.84 0.09
C PHE A 134 -4.55 3.96 1.40
N LEU A 135 -3.93 3.73 2.55
CA LEU A 135 -4.56 3.90 3.88
C LEU A 135 -5.06 5.34 4.10
N CYS A 136 -4.27 6.34 3.70
CA CYS A 136 -4.67 7.74 3.81
C CYS A 136 -5.87 8.08 2.93
N SER A 137 -5.90 7.53 1.70
CA SER A 137 -7.04 7.70 0.79
C SER A 137 -8.30 7.06 1.36
N LEU A 138 -8.20 5.84 1.91
CA LEU A 138 -9.34 5.13 2.49
C LEU A 138 -9.84 5.76 3.79
N ARG A 139 -8.97 6.37 4.60
CA ARG A 139 -9.34 7.06 5.84
C ARG A 139 -10.36 8.17 5.62
N VAL A 140 -10.41 8.77 4.44
CA VAL A 140 -11.41 9.79 4.08
C VAL A 140 -12.83 9.26 4.24
N ALA A 141 -13.05 7.97 3.97
CA ALA A 141 -14.36 7.33 4.11
C ALA A 141 -14.63 6.78 5.52
N ASP A 142 -13.61 6.61 6.35
CA ASP A 142 -13.73 6.12 7.72
C ASP A 142 -12.66 6.76 8.61
N LEU A 143 -13.04 7.89 9.22
CA LEU A 143 -12.19 8.63 10.16
C LEU A 143 -11.90 7.82 11.44
N GLY A 144 -12.68 6.78 11.73
CA GLY A 144 -12.51 5.86 12.84
C GLY A 144 -11.43 4.80 12.60
N ALA A 145 -10.75 4.83 11.45
CA ALA A 145 -9.70 3.87 11.11
C ALA A 145 -8.61 3.77 12.18
N LYS A 146 -8.28 2.55 12.60
CA LYS A 146 -7.32 2.26 13.67
C LYS A 146 -6.08 1.58 13.11
N LYS A 147 -4.90 1.84 13.67
CA LYS A 147 -3.66 1.15 13.29
C LYS A 147 -3.80 -0.36 13.50
N TRP A 148 -3.28 -1.14 12.55
CA TRP A 148 -3.26 -2.60 12.60
C TRP A 148 -1.83 -3.15 12.53
N LYS A 149 -1.46 -4.00 13.50
CA LYS A 149 -0.17 -4.70 13.60
C LYS A 149 -0.32 -6.16 14.05
N ARG A 150 -1.50 -6.74 13.84
CA ARG A 150 -1.77 -8.14 14.22
C ARG A 150 -1.46 -9.06 13.05
N LYS A 151 -1.41 -10.38 13.30
CA LYS A 151 -1.15 -11.42 12.29
C LYS A 151 0.20 -11.24 11.56
N GLY A 152 1.23 -10.77 12.27
CA GLY A 152 2.56 -10.54 11.69
C GLY A 152 2.72 -9.24 10.90
N ALA A 153 1.65 -8.44 10.76
CA ALA A 153 1.70 -7.20 9.99
C ALA A 153 2.64 -6.16 10.61
N TRP A 154 3.57 -5.65 9.80
CA TRP A 154 4.47 -4.57 10.18
C TRP A 154 3.73 -3.23 10.34
N LYS A 155 2.79 -2.98 9.43
CA LYS A 155 1.96 -1.76 9.36
C LYS A 155 0.59 -2.09 8.77
N GLY A 156 -0.43 -1.30 9.08
CA GLY A 156 -1.77 -1.48 8.52
C GLY A 156 -2.81 -0.59 9.18
N ALA A 157 -4.06 -0.74 8.73
CA ALA A 157 -5.23 -0.17 9.38
C ALA A 157 -6.43 -1.12 9.34
N TYR A 158 -7.33 -0.93 10.30
CA TYR A 158 -8.67 -1.51 10.33
C TYR A 158 -9.71 -0.39 10.22
N PHE A 159 -10.64 -0.53 9.29
CA PHE A 159 -11.72 0.43 8.98
C PHE A 159 -13.04 -0.11 9.55
N PRO A 160 -13.44 0.29 10.78
CA PRO A 160 -14.56 -0.32 11.50
C PRO A 160 -15.91 -0.17 10.82
N ASN A 161 -16.18 0.93 10.10
CA ASN A 161 -17.49 1.15 9.46
C ASN A 161 -17.75 0.16 8.30
N PHE A 162 -16.68 -0.42 7.75
CA PHE A 162 -16.72 -1.34 6.63
C PHE A 162 -16.25 -2.75 7.00
N ASN A 163 -15.73 -2.93 8.22
CA ASN A 163 -15.08 -4.15 8.66
C ASN A 163 -13.99 -4.61 7.66
N VAL A 164 -13.12 -3.69 7.27
CA VAL A 164 -12.02 -3.94 6.32
C VAL A 164 -10.68 -3.85 7.01
N THR A 165 -9.81 -4.84 6.80
CA THR A 165 -8.42 -4.76 7.24
C THR A 165 -7.51 -4.57 6.04
N VAL A 166 -6.54 -3.67 6.16
CA VAL A 166 -5.46 -3.50 5.19
C VAL A 166 -4.13 -3.59 5.92
N ALA A 167 -3.26 -4.51 5.53
CA ALA A 167 -2.02 -4.81 6.25
C ALA A 167 -0.83 -4.96 5.31
N TYR A 168 0.37 -4.71 5.82
CA TYR A 168 1.64 -4.85 5.11
C TYR A 168 2.61 -5.76 5.87
N HIS A 169 3.22 -6.68 5.14
CA HIS A 169 4.23 -7.63 5.59
C HIS A 169 5.51 -7.35 4.83
N ARG A 170 6.55 -7.01 5.59
CA ARG A 170 7.83 -6.64 5.02
C ARG A 170 8.59 -7.89 4.61
N ALA A 171 8.77 -8.07 3.31
CA ALA A 171 9.48 -9.21 2.73
C ALA A 171 10.27 -8.73 1.51
N VAL A 172 11.36 -8.02 1.76
CA VAL A 172 12.08 -7.23 0.73
C VAL A 172 12.58 -8.07 -0.45
N LEU A 173 12.95 -9.34 -0.23
CA LEU A 173 13.32 -10.29 -1.28
C LEU A 173 12.22 -11.32 -1.57
N LEU A 174 11.08 -11.28 -0.87
CA LEU A 174 10.04 -12.32 -0.78
C LEU A 174 10.52 -13.67 -0.23
N ALA A 175 11.68 -14.17 -0.67
CA ALA A 175 12.32 -15.35 -0.12
C ALA A 175 12.98 -15.08 1.25
N LYS A 176 13.16 -16.14 2.02
CA LYS A 176 13.89 -16.11 3.29
C LYS A 176 15.33 -15.70 3.02
N TYR A 177 15.80 -14.70 3.76
CA TYR A 177 17.19 -14.28 3.71
C TYR A 177 17.73 -13.99 5.11
N LYS A 178 19.01 -14.24 5.33
CA LYS A 178 19.68 -14.01 6.62
C LYS A 178 21.14 -13.63 6.43
N TRP A 179 21.61 -12.72 7.27
CA TRP A 179 23.03 -12.43 7.40
C TRP A 179 23.78 -13.65 7.95
N GLN A 180 24.92 -13.97 7.34
CA GLN A 180 25.86 -15.00 7.76
C GLN A 180 27.24 -14.35 7.88
N PRO A 181 27.71 -14.07 9.11
CA PRO A 181 29.05 -13.54 9.30
C PRO A 181 30.09 -14.56 8.83
N LYS A 182 31.19 -14.07 8.26
CA LYS A 182 32.33 -14.90 7.92
C LYS A 182 33.04 -15.27 9.23
N HIS A 183 33.17 -16.56 9.52
CA HIS A 183 33.98 -17.00 10.65
C HIS A 183 35.46 -16.86 10.27
N SER A 184 36.17 -15.91 10.89
CA SER A 184 37.62 -15.79 10.80
C SER A 184 38.29 -16.88 11.64
N ALA A 185 39.27 -17.58 11.07
CA ALA A 185 40.07 -18.60 11.78
C ALA A 185 41.02 -17.97 12.83
N SER A 186 41.31 -16.68 12.70
CA SER A 186 41.95 -15.82 13.68
C SER A 186 40.86 -14.98 14.33
N GLY A 187 40.65 -15.10 15.65
CA GLY A 187 39.51 -14.55 16.41
C GLY A 187 39.31 -13.02 16.43
N ASP A 188 39.72 -12.30 15.39
CA ASP A 188 39.39 -10.91 15.15
C ASP A 188 38.03 -10.85 14.42
N GLN A 189 36.98 -10.54 15.19
CA GLN A 189 35.61 -10.44 14.69
C GLN A 189 35.36 -9.02 14.14
N SER A 190 35.85 -8.73 12.93
CA SER A 190 35.30 -7.59 12.20
C SER A 190 33.86 -7.95 11.79
N GLN A 191 32.87 -7.27 12.36
CA GLN A 191 31.44 -7.53 12.14
C GLN A 191 31.00 -7.24 10.68
N SER A 192 31.93 -6.74 9.86
CA SER A 192 31.75 -6.23 8.51
C SER A 192 31.90 -7.30 7.41
N GLU A 193 32.51 -8.45 7.70
CA GLU A 193 32.71 -9.52 6.71
C GLU A 193 31.63 -10.60 6.82
N GLY A 194 30.97 -10.91 5.70
CA GLY A 194 29.95 -11.95 5.65
C GLY A 194 29.12 -11.92 4.37
N VAL A 195 28.09 -12.75 4.33
CA VAL A 195 27.19 -12.89 3.17
C VAL A 195 25.73 -12.90 3.61
N TYR A 196 24.83 -12.52 2.71
CA TYR A 196 23.39 -12.72 2.90
C TYR A 196 22.98 -14.01 2.20
N ARG A 197 22.72 -15.07 2.98
CA ARG A 197 22.12 -16.30 2.44
C ARG A 197 20.67 -16.03 2.06
N VAL A 198 20.29 -16.43 0.84
CA VAL A 198 18.92 -16.38 0.33
C VAL A 198 18.48 -17.79 -0.04
N ASP A 199 17.49 -18.34 0.66
CA ASP A 199 16.91 -19.65 0.35
C ASP A 199 15.78 -19.46 -0.67
N VAL A 200 16.07 -19.68 -1.95
CA VAL A 200 15.19 -19.26 -3.07
C VAL A 200 13.85 -19.98 -3.10
N ASP A 201 13.77 -21.16 -2.50
CA ASP A 201 12.62 -22.04 -2.43
C ASP A 201 11.83 -21.94 -1.12
N ILE A 202 12.23 -21.03 -0.22
CA ILE A 202 11.59 -20.84 1.09
C ILE A 202 11.04 -19.41 1.18
N PRO A 203 9.71 -19.21 1.36
CA PRO A 203 9.15 -17.88 1.58
C PRO A 203 9.68 -17.27 2.89
N ALA A 204 9.80 -15.95 2.94
CA ALA A 204 10.15 -15.25 4.17
C ALA A 204 9.09 -15.47 5.27
N ASP A 205 9.56 -15.66 6.50
CA ASP A 205 8.73 -16.00 7.66
C ASP A 205 7.61 -14.96 7.90
N ASP A 206 7.86 -13.69 7.56
CA ASP A 206 6.93 -12.57 7.71
C ASP A 206 5.62 -12.72 6.93
N TRP A 207 5.59 -13.53 5.86
CA TRP A 207 4.39 -13.69 5.03
C TRP A 207 4.03 -15.14 4.69
N ALA A 208 4.88 -16.11 5.01
CA ALA A 208 4.64 -17.52 4.68
C ALA A 208 3.28 -18.04 5.19
N ASN A 209 2.82 -17.58 6.35
CA ASN A 209 1.67 -18.14 7.06
C ASN A 209 0.43 -17.22 7.09
N ILE A 210 0.41 -16.16 6.30
CA ILE A 210 -0.65 -15.14 6.37
C ILE A 210 -1.75 -15.33 5.32
N THR A 211 -1.55 -16.27 4.39
CA THR A 211 -2.26 -16.36 3.11
C THR A 211 -3.76 -16.59 3.26
N ASN A 212 -4.18 -17.36 4.27
CA ASN A 212 -5.60 -17.66 4.54
C ASN A 212 -6.39 -16.50 5.15
N PHE A 213 -5.73 -15.40 5.55
CA PHE A 213 -6.41 -14.26 6.16
C PHE A 213 -6.86 -13.21 5.11
N TYR A 214 -6.29 -13.22 3.90
CA TYR A 214 -6.48 -12.16 2.91
C TYR A 214 -7.33 -12.59 1.70
N ASP A 215 -8.25 -11.72 1.31
CA ASP A 215 -9.04 -11.81 0.09
C ASP A 215 -8.31 -11.24 -1.13
N VAL A 216 -7.43 -10.26 -0.88
CA VAL A 216 -6.62 -9.58 -1.90
C VAL A 216 -5.19 -9.50 -1.42
N LEU A 217 -4.25 -9.88 -2.28
CA LEU A 217 -2.82 -9.77 -2.01
C LEU A 217 -2.11 -8.98 -3.11
N VAL A 218 -1.29 -8.02 -2.70
CA VAL A 218 -0.49 -7.16 -3.57
C VAL A 218 0.99 -7.40 -3.27
N PHE A 219 1.69 -8.03 -4.21
CA PHE A 219 3.10 -8.38 -4.10
C PHE A 219 3.99 -7.36 -4.82
N ASN A 220 5.17 -7.09 -4.28
CA ASN A 220 6.26 -6.45 -5.01
C ASN A 220 7.62 -6.92 -4.50
N THR A 221 8.63 -6.79 -5.35
CA THR A 221 10.05 -6.95 -5.02
C THR A 221 10.86 -6.35 -6.16
N GLY A 222 12.07 -5.89 -5.89
CA GLY A 222 12.94 -5.30 -6.90
C GLY A 222 13.74 -4.12 -6.37
N HIS A 223 13.17 -3.30 -5.49
CA HIS A 223 13.85 -2.08 -5.04
C HIS A 223 15.09 -2.35 -4.18
N TRP A 224 15.12 -3.52 -3.52
CA TRP A 224 16.27 -3.97 -2.73
C TRP A 224 17.30 -4.77 -3.54
N TRP A 225 17.01 -5.09 -4.80
CA TRP A 225 17.90 -5.84 -5.67
C TRP A 225 18.88 -4.88 -6.36
N GLY A 226 19.78 -4.30 -5.57
CA GLY A 226 20.87 -3.46 -6.05
C GLY A 226 22.09 -3.51 -5.13
N TYR A 227 23.26 -3.23 -5.70
CA TYR A 227 24.52 -3.18 -4.95
C TYR A 227 24.56 -2.08 -3.89
N ASP A 228 23.67 -1.09 -3.95
CA ASP A 228 23.49 -0.09 -2.89
C ASP A 228 22.83 -0.66 -1.62
N LYS A 229 22.18 -1.83 -1.72
CA LYS A 229 21.57 -2.54 -0.58
C LYS A 229 22.32 -3.81 -0.20
N PHE A 230 22.89 -4.50 -1.19
CA PHE A 230 23.73 -5.68 -1.00
C PHE A 230 25.06 -5.49 -1.76
N PRO A 231 26.03 -4.80 -1.15
CA PRO A 231 27.34 -4.54 -1.74
C PRO A 231 28.11 -5.81 -2.09
N LYS A 232 29.11 -5.71 -2.96
CA LYS A 232 29.92 -6.87 -3.40
C LYS A 232 30.76 -7.46 -2.26
N GLU A 233 31.06 -6.67 -1.25
CA GLU A 233 31.77 -7.06 -0.04
C GLU A 233 30.89 -7.91 0.89
N THR A 234 29.56 -7.75 0.77
CA THR A 234 28.56 -8.47 1.58
C THR A 234 27.44 -9.04 0.69
N PRO A 235 27.78 -9.92 -0.27
CA PRO A 235 26.90 -10.27 -1.38
C PRO A 235 25.74 -11.18 -0.96
N LEU A 236 24.74 -11.26 -1.83
CA LEU A 236 23.72 -12.30 -1.77
C LEU A 236 24.32 -13.64 -2.22
N VAL A 237 24.09 -14.71 -1.46
CA VAL A 237 24.46 -16.08 -1.83
C VAL A 237 23.22 -16.95 -1.81
N PHE A 238 22.93 -17.57 -2.95
CA PHE A 238 21.66 -18.27 -3.17
C PHE A 238 21.75 -19.76 -2.84
N TYR A 239 20.73 -20.26 -2.16
CA TYR A 239 20.59 -21.63 -1.71
C TYR A 239 19.27 -22.21 -2.22
N ARG A 240 19.25 -23.52 -2.46
CA ARG A 240 18.04 -24.31 -2.74
C ARG A 240 18.13 -25.64 -2.01
N ALA A 241 17.04 -26.05 -1.35
CA ALA A 241 17.01 -27.28 -0.55
C ALA A 241 18.21 -27.39 0.42
N GLY A 242 18.59 -26.27 1.04
CA GLY A 242 19.70 -26.19 1.99
C GLY A 242 21.11 -26.22 1.41
N ARG A 243 21.28 -26.33 0.08
CA ARG A 243 22.59 -26.34 -0.59
C ARG A 243 22.84 -25.04 -1.38
N PRO A 244 24.08 -24.52 -1.40
CA PRO A 244 24.41 -23.36 -2.23
C PRO A 244 24.26 -23.72 -3.71
N LEU A 245 23.80 -22.76 -4.51
CA LEU A 245 23.73 -22.90 -5.96
C LEU A 245 25.11 -22.69 -6.58
N LEU A 246 25.50 -23.59 -7.49
CA LEU A 246 26.77 -23.57 -8.20
C LEU A 246 26.52 -23.67 -9.71
N PRO A 247 27.15 -22.82 -10.55
CA PRO A 247 27.96 -21.66 -10.15
C PRO A 247 27.14 -20.62 -9.35
N ALA A 248 27.83 -19.76 -8.60
CA ALA A 248 27.18 -18.70 -7.84
C ALA A 248 26.39 -17.80 -8.80
N LEU A 249 25.18 -17.40 -8.39
CA LEU A 249 24.33 -16.54 -9.20
C LEU A 249 24.61 -15.07 -8.91
N GLU A 250 24.67 -14.29 -9.99
CA GLU A 250 24.60 -12.84 -9.91
C GLU A 250 23.21 -12.37 -9.45
N MET A 251 23.14 -11.13 -8.96
CA MET A 251 21.94 -10.58 -8.33
C MET A 251 20.67 -10.66 -9.22
N LEU A 252 20.81 -10.40 -10.52
CA LEU A 252 19.68 -10.43 -11.46
C LEU A 252 19.15 -11.86 -11.68
N ASP A 253 20.04 -12.84 -11.80
CA ASP A 253 19.62 -14.23 -11.97
C ASP A 253 19.07 -14.81 -10.67
N GLY A 254 19.62 -14.37 -9.53
CA GLY A 254 19.02 -14.59 -8.22
C GLY A 254 17.59 -14.05 -8.11
N LEU A 255 17.34 -12.82 -8.57
CA LEU A 255 16.00 -12.21 -8.60
C LEU A 255 15.03 -13.05 -9.44
N LYS A 256 15.43 -13.44 -10.66
CA LYS A 256 14.60 -14.28 -11.54
C LYS A 256 14.26 -15.60 -10.89
N LEU A 257 15.25 -16.24 -10.25
CA LEU A 257 15.06 -17.54 -9.61
C LEU A 257 14.15 -17.45 -8.39
N VAL A 258 14.34 -16.44 -7.54
CA VAL A 258 13.45 -16.17 -6.40
C VAL A 258 12.03 -15.90 -6.88
N LEU A 259 11.83 -15.05 -7.88
CA LEU A 259 10.50 -14.79 -8.44
C LEU A 259 9.84 -16.07 -8.95
N LYS A 260 10.57 -16.92 -9.68
CA LYS A 260 10.06 -18.20 -10.19
C LYS A 260 9.55 -19.08 -9.04
N HIS A 261 10.33 -19.24 -7.98
CA HIS A 261 9.95 -20.07 -6.84
C HIS A 261 8.83 -19.45 -6.00
N MET A 262 8.87 -18.14 -5.75
CA MET A 262 7.85 -17.46 -4.95
C MET A 262 6.51 -17.40 -5.68
N VAL A 263 6.49 -17.17 -7.00
CA VAL A 263 5.27 -17.25 -7.82
C VAL A 263 4.70 -18.67 -7.77
N SER A 264 5.54 -19.69 -7.92
CA SER A 264 5.10 -21.09 -7.82
C SER A 264 4.51 -21.41 -6.43
N HIS A 265 5.16 -20.96 -5.36
CA HIS A 265 4.66 -21.09 -3.99
C HIS A 265 3.30 -20.38 -3.83
N ILE A 266 3.17 -19.15 -4.33
CA ILE A 266 1.91 -18.37 -4.28
C ILE A 266 0.78 -19.08 -5.04
N GLN A 267 1.08 -19.66 -6.20
CA GLN A 267 0.10 -20.41 -6.99
C GLN A 267 -0.37 -21.68 -6.27
N LYS A 268 0.54 -22.33 -5.54
CA LYS A 268 0.27 -23.58 -4.81
C LYS A 268 -0.47 -23.34 -3.49
N GLU A 269 0.01 -22.42 -2.67
CA GLU A 269 -0.43 -22.28 -1.26
C GLU A 269 -1.53 -21.22 -1.06
N ILE A 270 -1.69 -20.26 -1.98
CA ILE A 270 -2.70 -19.21 -1.86
C ILE A 270 -3.97 -19.61 -2.61
N HIS A 271 -5.09 -19.63 -1.87
CA HIS A 271 -6.41 -20.01 -2.37
C HIS A 271 -6.74 -19.36 -3.72
N SER A 272 -7.36 -20.12 -4.62
CA SER A 272 -7.68 -19.67 -5.99
C SER A 272 -8.65 -18.49 -6.03
N LYS A 273 -9.49 -18.35 -5.01
CA LYS A 273 -10.43 -17.22 -4.83
C LYS A 273 -9.76 -15.91 -4.39
N THR A 274 -8.52 -15.95 -3.89
CA THR A 274 -7.79 -14.74 -3.49
C THR A 274 -7.33 -13.99 -4.75
N ILE A 275 -7.64 -12.70 -4.83
CA ILE A 275 -7.18 -11.84 -5.94
C ILE A 275 -5.71 -11.50 -5.69
N LYS A 276 -4.87 -11.68 -6.72
CA LYS A 276 -3.41 -11.54 -6.61
C LYS A 276 -2.93 -10.47 -7.59
N PHE A 277 -2.29 -9.43 -7.08
CA PHE A 277 -1.68 -8.36 -7.87
C PHE A 277 -0.17 -8.41 -7.72
N TRP A 278 0.53 -8.09 -8.81
CA TRP A 278 1.96 -7.83 -8.82
C TRP A 278 2.19 -6.38 -9.20
N ARG A 279 2.79 -5.63 -8.28
CA ARG A 279 3.23 -4.27 -8.55
C ARG A 279 4.63 -4.31 -9.13
N LEU A 280 4.79 -3.71 -10.30
CA LEU A 280 6.08 -3.59 -10.97
C LEU A 280 7.01 -2.62 -10.23
N GLN A 281 8.28 -2.67 -10.59
CA GLN A 281 9.33 -1.84 -10.01
C GLN A 281 9.05 -0.34 -10.23
N SER A 282 9.27 0.47 -9.19
CA SER A 282 9.30 1.93 -9.35
C SER A 282 10.72 2.38 -9.70
N PRO A 283 10.93 3.12 -10.79
CA PRO A 283 12.24 3.68 -11.11
C PRO A 283 12.69 4.71 -10.07
N ARG A 284 14.01 4.82 -9.92
CA ARG A 284 14.68 5.87 -9.11
C ARG A 284 15.03 7.03 -10.02
N HIS A 285 14.76 8.26 -9.58
CA HIS A 285 15.06 9.49 -10.33
C HIS A 285 15.93 10.40 -9.47
N PHE A 286 17.23 10.37 -9.72
CA PHE A 286 18.19 11.29 -9.11
C PHE A 286 19.00 11.96 -10.21
N TYR A 287 19.40 13.20 -9.95
CA TYR A 287 20.28 13.99 -10.79
C TYR A 287 21.54 14.38 -10.02
N GLY A 288 22.69 14.37 -10.69
CA GLY A 288 23.99 14.70 -10.09
C GLY A 288 24.63 13.61 -9.23
N GLY A 289 23.95 12.46 -9.05
CA GLY A 289 24.42 11.32 -8.28
C GLY A 289 23.26 10.42 -7.84
N GLU A 290 23.54 9.35 -7.09
CA GLU A 290 22.52 8.52 -6.44
C GLU A 290 22.10 9.09 -5.08
N TRP A 291 21.07 8.50 -4.47
CA TRP A 291 20.49 8.97 -3.20
C TRP A 291 21.51 9.12 -2.04
N ASN A 292 22.60 8.35 -2.08
CA ASN A 292 23.69 8.35 -1.10
C ASN A 292 24.98 9.00 -1.64
N GLN A 293 24.93 9.62 -2.81
CA GLN A 293 26.09 10.19 -3.52
C GLN A 293 25.74 11.59 -4.02
N ASN A 294 25.22 12.45 -3.13
CA ASN A 294 24.82 13.84 -3.43
C ASN A 294 23.79 13.98 -4.58
N GLY A 295 23.10 12.91 -4.95
CA GLY A 295 21.99 12.96 -5.88
C GLY A 295 20.80 13.72 -5.31
N SER A 296 20.11 14.47 -6.18
CA SER A 296 18.91 15.21 -5.81
C SER A 296 17.72 14.88 -6.71
N CYS A 297 16.50 15.06 -6.20
CA CYS A 297 15.25 14.83 -6.93
C CYS A 297 14.34 16.06 -6.80
N LEU A 298 14.70 17.13 -7.51
CA LEU A 298 14.01 18.44 -7.43
C LEU A 298 13.03 18.68 -8.59
N PHE A 299 12.78 17.67 -9.42
CA PHE A 299 11.84 17.78 -10.53
C PHE A 299 10.41 17.95 -10.04
N ASN A 300 9.66 18.82 -10.72
CA ASN A 300 8.24 19.09 -10.47
C ASN A 300 7.33 18.55 -11.59
N GLU A 301 7.93 18.06 -12.67
CA GLU A 301 7.26 17.55 -13.86
C GLU A 301 7.68 16.10 -14.11
N PRO A 302 6.77 15.24 -14.60
CA PRO A 302 7.11 13.93 -15.13
C PRO A 302 8.12 14.06 -16.27
N LEU A 303 8.99 13.06 -16.39
CA LEU A 303 9.89 12.96 -17.52
C LEU A 303 9.10 12.73 -18.81
N GLN A 304 9.57 13.34 -19.90
CA GLN A 304 9.05 13.03 -21.23
C GLN A 304 9.48 11.63 -21.65
N GLU A 305 8.71 11.02 -22.55
CA GLU A 305 8.97 9.65 -23.02
C GLU A 305 10.39 9.49 -23.60
N SER A 306 10.85 10.49 -24.36
CA SER A 306 12.23 10.58 -24.90
C SER A 306 13.32 10.57 -23.83
N GLN A 307 13.05 11.13 -22.65
CA GLN A 307 13.98 11.17 -21.51
C GLN A 307 13.99 9.86 -20.71
N THR A 308 12.93 9.06 -20.86
CA THR A 308 12.74 7.81 -20.11
C THR A 308 13.59 6.68 -20.72
N PHE A 309 13.69 6.61 -22.05
CA PHE A 309 14.53 5.64 -22.76
C PHE A 309 16.03 5.79 -22.45
N GLY A 310 16.53 7.03 -22.32
CA GLY A 310 17.93 7.29 -21.97
C GLY A 310 18.30 6.82 -20.56
N LEU A 311 17.37 6.90 -19.59
CA LEU A 311 17.60 6.45 -18.21
C LEU A 311 17.53 4.92 -18.05
N ILE A 312 16.76 4.24 -18.90
CA ILE A 312 16.67 2.78 -18.90
C ILE A 312 17.95 2.17 -19.50
N GLN A 313 18.51 2.76 -20.57
CA GLN A 313 19.78 2.31 -21.14
C GLN A 313 20.97 2.60 -20.20
N ALA A 314 21.01 3.76 -19.54
CA ALA A 314 22.10 4.11 -18.63
C ALA A 314 22.15 3.26 -17.34
N LYS A 315 21.05 2.57 -16.98
CA LYS A 315 20.98 1.69 -15.78
C LYS A 315 21.14 0.20 -16.09
N MET A 316 21.16 -0.18 -17.37
CA MET A 316 21.44 -1.55 -17.82
C MET A 316 22.85 -1.72 -18.42
N GLY A 317 23.61 -0.64 -18.54
CA GLY A 317 25.01 -0.63 -18.98
C GLY A 317 26.00 -0.95 -17.87
#